data_AF-A0A4Q6GLS0-F1
#
_entry.id   AF-A0A4Q6GLS0-F1
#
_cell.length_a   1.000
_cell.length_b   1.000
_cell.length_c   1.000
_cell.angle_alpha   90.00
_cell.angle_beta   90.00
_cell.angle_gamma   90.00
#
_symmetry.space_group_name_H-M   'P 1'
#
loop_
_entity.id
_entity.type
_entity.pdbx_description
1 polymer ?
#
loop_
_entity_poly.entity_id
_entity_poly.type
_entity_poly.pdbx_seq_one_letter_code
_entity_poly.pdbx_strand_id
1 'polypeptide(L)' 'NGTYGDMVEMGVLDPAKVTRSALQNAASIAGLMLTTDCMVSEVTEDKPAGGMGGMGGMGGMGGMDGMM' A
#
# COMPACT_ATOMS: atom_id res chain seq x y z
N ASN A 1 8.74 -32.13 12.45
CA ASN A 1 8.08 -32.51 13.73
C ASN A 1 6.81 -31.72 13.88
N GLY A 2 5.65 -32.33 13.64
CA GLY A 2 4.34 -31.76 13.93
C GLY A 2 3.72 -32.57 15.06
N THR A 3 3.79 -32.06 16.27
CA THR A 3 3.24 -32.73 17.46
C THR A 3 1.92 -32.05 17.79
N TYR A 4 0.84 -32.83 17.89
CA TYR A 4 -0.48 -32.34 18.26
C TYR A 4 -0.70 -32.52 19.76
N GLY A 5 -1.46 -31.63 20.38
CA GLY A 5 -1.92 -31.75 21.76
C GLY A 5 -2.49 -30.45 22.31
N ASP A 6 -2.62 -30.37 23.63
CA ASP A 6 -3.22 -29.22 24.30
C ASP A 6 -2.29 -27.99 24.24
N MET A 7 -2.77 -26.92 23.60
CA MET A 7 -1.97 -25.72 23.38
C MET A 7 -1.73 -24.90 24.65
N VAL A 8 -2.59 -25.04 25.67
CA VAL A 8 -2.43 -24.35 26.95
C VAL A 8 -1.35 -25.04 27.78
N GLU A 9 -1.37 -26.37 27.87
CA GLU A 9 -0.33 -27.16 28.55
C GLU A 9 1.04 -26.99 27.88
N MET A 10 1.06 -26.82 26.55
CA MET A 10 2.27 -26.54 25.78
C MET A 10 2.77 -25.09 25.91
N GLY A 11 2.03 -24.21 26.60
CA GLY A 11 2.39 -22.80 26.79
C GLY A 11 2.23 -21.93 25.54
N VAL A 12 1.49 -22.39 24.54
CA VAL A 12 1.21 -21.65 23.30
C VAL A 12 -0.05 -20.81 23.51
N LEU A 13 0.15 -19.62 24.08
CA LEU A 13 -0.93 -18.71 24.48
C LEU A 13 -0.86 -17.40 23.71
N ASP A 14 -1.97 -17.02 23.09
CA ASP A 14 -2.13 -15.70 22.46
C ASP A 14 -3.01 -14.78 23.33
N PRO A 15 -2.63 -13.52 23.56
CA PRO A 15 -3.46 -12.59 24.31
C PRO A 15 -4.80 -12.37 23.62
N ALA A 16 -5.90 -12.44 24.37
CA ALA A 16 -7.25 -12.29 23.80
C ALA A 16 -7.46 -10.99 22.99
N LYS A 17 -6.79 -9.90 23.38
CA LYS A 17 -6.82 -8.63 22.63
C LYS A 17 -6.16 -8.77 21.26
N VAL A 18 -5.07 -9.53 21.13
CA VAL A 18 -4.33 -9.72 19.88
C VAL A 18 -5.21 -10.47 18.88
N THR A 19 -5.72 -11.65 19.24
CA THR A 19 -6.55 -12.45 18.33
C THR A 19 -7.83 -11.71 17.94
N ARG A 20 -8.49 -11.06 18.91
CA ARG A 20 -9.72 -10.28 18.64
C ARG A 20 -9.46 -9.12 17.69
N SER A 21 -8.46 -8.29 17.97
CA SER A 21 -8.17 -7.12 17.15
C SER A 21 -7.67 -7.51 15.76
N ALA A 22 -6.88 -8.58 15.64
CA ALA A 22 -6.45 -9.10 14.35
C ALA A 22 -7.65 -9.50 13.48
N LEU A 23 -8.59 -10.28 14.03
CA LEU A 23 -9.79 -10.71 13.31
C LEU A 23 -10.69 -9.53 12.93
N GLN A 24 -10.93 -8.59 13.86
CA GLN A 24 -11.76 -7.42 13.61
C GLN A 24 -11.19 -6.52 12.51
N ASN A 25 -9.88 -6.27 12.53
CA ASN A 25 -9.21 -5.46 11.52
C ASN A 25 -9.22 -6.15 10.15
N ALA A 26 -8.99 -7.47 10.13
CA ALA A 26 -9.06 -8.26 8.90
C ALA A 26 -10.47 -8.24 8.30
N ALA A 27 -11.50 -8.45 9.11
CA ALA A 27 -12.89 -8.39 8.69
C ALA A 27 -13.28 -7.00 8.17
N SER A 28 -12.76 -5.92 8.79
CA SER A 28 -13.01 -4.55 8.33
C SER A 28 -12.46 -4.28 6.93
N ILE A 29 -11.19 -4.65 6.67
CA ILE A 29 -10.60 -4.48 5.33
C ILE A 29 -11.27 -5.41 4.31
N ALA A 30 -11.56 -6.66 4.68
CA ALA A 30 -12.27 -7.58 3.81
C ALA A 30 -13.66 -7.04 3.44
N GLY A 31 -14.38 -6.45 4.39
CA GLY A 31 -15.66 -5.79 4.15
C GLY A 31 -15.53 -4.64 3.16
N LEU A 32 -14.55 -3.75 3.35
CA LEU A 32 -14.27 -2.65 2.42
C LEU A 32 -14.00 -3.17 1.00
N MET A 33 -13.14 -4.19 0.86
CA MET A 33 -12.77 -4.74 -0.45
C MET A 33 -13.95 -5.40 -1.17
N LEU A 34 -14.80 -6.14 -0.43
CA LEU A 34 -15.97 -6.82 -1.00
C LEU A 34 -17.05 -5.85 -1.49
N THR A 35 -17.18 -4.67 -0.88
CA THR A 35 -18.17 -3.67 -1.25
C THR A 35 -17.63 -2.59 -2.19
N THR A 36 -16.37 -2.69 -2.62
CA THR A 36 -15.74 -1.73 -3.54
C THR A 36 -15.85 -2.25 -4.98
N ASP A 37 -16.72 -1.63 -5.79
CA ASP A 37 -16.93 -2.05 -7.18
C ASP A 37 -15.76 -1.70 -8.12
N CYS A 38 -15.02 -0.60 -7.83
CA CYS A 38 -13.86 -0.22 -8.62
C CYS A 38 -12.77 0.47 -7.78
N MET A 39 -11.52 0.25 -8.18
CA MET A 39 -10.36 0.97 -7.65
C MET A 39 -9.70 1.71 -8.82
N VAL A 40 -9.49 3.01 -8.65
CA VAL A 40 -8.84 3.87 -9.63
C VAL A 40 -7.45 4.22 -9.12
N SER A 41 -6.44 4.03 -9.96
CA SER A 41 -5.06 4.44 -9.70
C SER A 41 -4.56 5.34 -10.81
N GLU A 42 -3.69 6.29 -10.48
CA GLU A 42 -2.96 7.08 -11.47
C GLU A 42 -1.93 6.19 -12.20
N VAL A 43 -1.78 6.40 -13.50
CA VAL A 43 -0.72 5.75 -14.27
C VAL A 43 0.60 6.42 -13.88
N THR A 44 1.64 5.61 -13.66
CA THR A 44 3.00 6.14 -13.47
C THR A 44 3.41 6.90 -14.73
N GLU A 45 3.58 8.20 -14.60
CA GLU A 45 4.17 9.04 -15.64
C GLU A 45 5.69 8.83 -15.67
N ASP A 46 6.27 8.68 -16.87
CA ASP A 46 7.71 8.76 -17.09
C ASP A 46 8.17 10.22 -16.90
N LYS A 47 8.20 10.67 -15.64
CA LYS A 47 8.90 11.89 -15.27
C LYS A 47 10.40 11.57 -15.31
N PRO A 48 11.24 12.31 -16.05
CA PRO A 48 12.68 12.14 -15.97
C PRO A 48 13.06 12.24 -14.50
N ALA A 49 13.71 11.20 -13.98
CA ALA A 49 14.16 11.15 -12.59
C ALA A 49 14.87 12.47 -12.29
N GLY A 50 14.30 13.26 -11.39
CA GLY A 50 14.84 14.56 -11.02
C GLY A 50 16.28 14.37 -10.57
N GLY A 51 17.21 14.73 -11.44
CA GLY A 51 18.61 14.81 -11.11
C GLY A 51 18.77 15.84 -10.01
N MET A 52 19.05 15.36 -8.80
CA MET A 52 19.66 16.16 -7.74
C MET A 52 21.02 16.63 -8.27
N GLY A 53 21.06 17.78 -8.93
CA GLY A 53 22.30 18.27 -9.54
C GLY A 53 22.15 19.57 -10.30
N GLY A 54 22.47 20.67 -9.60
CA GLY A 54 23.13 21.81 -10.24
C GLY A 54 22.22 22.93 -10.75
N MET A 55 22.19 24.00 -9.95
CA MET A 55 22.09 25.39 -10.41
C MET A 55 22.75 25.60 -11.78
N GLY A 56 21.98 26.00 -12.80
CA GLY A 56 22.56 26.52 -14.04
C GLY A 56 21.61 26.57 -15.23
N GLY A 57 21.24 27.79 -15.65
CA GLY A 57 20.92 28.06 -17.05
C GLY A 57 19.49 28.48 -17.34
N MET A 58 19.25 29.79 -17.27
CA MET A 58 18.25 30.50 -18.08
C MET A 58 18.37 30.05 -19.55
N GLY A 59 17.29 29.53 -20.16
CA GLY A 59 17.25 29.32 -21.60
C GLY A 59 15.97 28.65 -22.11
N GLY A 60 15.18 29.40 -22.87
CA GLY A 60 14.34 28.81 -23.93
C GLY A 60 12.83 28.97 -23.77
N MET A 61 12.33 30.17 -24.04
CA MET A 61 10.97 30.35 -24.56
C MET A 61 10.85 29.65 -25.92
N GLY A 62 9.98 28.65 -26.04
CA GLY A 62 9.64 28.03 -27.33
C GLY A 62 8.67 26.87 -27.19
N GLY A 63 7.47 27.00 -27.78
CA GLY A 63 6.56 25.86 -27.96
C GLY A 63 5.08 26.16 -27.80
N MET A 64 4.57 27.16 -28.51
CA MET A 64 3.15 27.28 -28.82
C MET A 64 2.82 26.21 -29.88
N ASP A 65 2.55 24.98 -29.46
CA ASP A 65 2.05 23.92 -30.34
C ASP A 65 1.03 23.06 -29.59
N GLY A 66 -0.24 23.16 -30.00
CA GLY A 66 -1.28 22.24 -29.52
C GLY A 66 -2.71 22.76 -29.47
N MET A 67 -2.99 23.96 -29.99
CA MET A 67 -4.37 24.45 -30.17
C MET A 67 -4.99 23.80 -31.42
N MET A 68 -5.60 22.63 -31.26
CA MET A 68 -6.75 22.13 -32.02
C MET A 68 -7.62 21.25 -31.13
#